data_AF-A0A6V7KZQ3-F1
#
_entry.id   AF-A0A6V7KZQ3-F1
#
_cell.length_a   1.000
_cell.length_b   1.000
_cell.length_c   1.000
_cell.angle_alpha   90.00
_cell.angle_beta   90.00
_cell.angle_gamma   90.00
#
_symmetry.space_group_name_H-M   'P 1'
#
loop_
_entity.id
_entity.type
_entity.pdbx_description
1 polymer ?
#
loop_
_entity_poly.entity_id
_entity_poly.type
_entity_poly.pdbx_seq_one_letter_code
_entity_poly.pdbx_strand_id
1 'polypeptide(L)' 'EYDAYIIVSFVNATLVLSIGETVEEVTDSGFLGTTPTLSCSALGEDALVQ' A
#
# COMPACT_ATOMS: atom_id res chain seq x y z
N GLU A 1 7.01 14.58 7.96
CA GLU A 1 7.10 13.21 7.47
C GLU A 1 5.74 12.58 7.73
N TYR A 2 4.97 12.37 6.67
CA TYR A 2 3.62 11.81 6.74
C TYR A 2 3.65 10.47 6.04
N ASP A 3 2.85 9.52 6.52
CA ASP A 3 2.68 8.24 5.84
C ASP A 3 1.94 8.44 4.52
N ALA A 4 2.35 7.72 3.47
CA ALA A 4 1.77 7.86 2.13
C ALA A 4 0.63 6.86 1.87
N TYR A 5 0.66 5.68 2.49
CA TYR A 5 -0.24 4.58 2.16
C TYR A 5 -0.79 3.86 3.41
N ILE A 6 -2.02 3.39 3.29
CA ILE A 6 -2.64 2.41 4.19
C ILE A 6 -2.84 1.11 3.40
N ILE A 7 -2.29 0.01 3.90
CA ILE A 7 -2.37 -1.30 3.26
C ILE A 7 -3.34 -2.18 4.04
N VAL A 8 -4.33 -2.75 3.36
CA VAL A 8 -5.31 -3.67 3.95
C VAL A 8 -5.25 -4.99 3.20
N SER A 9 -4.88 -6.04 3.93
CA SER A 9 -4.79 -7.39 3.39
C SER A 9 -6.12 -8.13 3.54
N PHE A 10 -6.63 -8.66 2.43
CA PHE A 10 -7.76 -9.58 2.37
C PHE A 10 -7.28 -10.96 1.94
N VAL A 11 -8.07 -12.00 2.21
CA VAL A 11 -7.72 -13.39 1.82
C VAL A 11 -7.40 -13.53 0.33
N ASN A 12 -8.04 -12.73 -0.53
CA ASN A 12 -7.93 -12.83 -1.99
C ASN A 12 -7.28 -11.62 -2.66
N ALA A 13 -6.87 -10.59 -1.91
CA ALA A 13 -6.43 -9.32 -2.49
C ALA A 13 -5.69 -8.44 -1.47
N THR A 14 -5.02 -7.42 -1.96
CA THR A 14 -4.50 -6.30 -1.16
C THR A 14 -5.18 -5.01 -1.64
N LEU A 15 -5.76 -4.27 -0.71
CA LEU A 15 -6.31 -2.93 -0.95
C LEU A 15 -5.28 -1.90 -0.51
N VAL A 16 -4.96 -0.96 -1.40
CA VAL A 16 -3.99 0.11 -1.17
C VAL A 16 -4.73 1.44 -1.19
N LEU A 17 -4.64 2.18 -0.10
CA LEU A 17 -5.24 3.50 0.01
C LEU A 17 -4.15 4.56 0.11
N SER A 18 -4.18 5.59 -0.72
CA SER A 18 -3.29 6.75 -0.60
C SER A 18 -3.83 7.76 0.39
N ILE A 19 -2.94 8.36 1.19
CA ILE A 19 -3.27 9.42 2.15
C ILE A 19 -3.01 10.77 1.48
N GLY A 20 -4.08 11.50 1.15
CA GLY A 20 -4.05 12.88 0.65
C GLY A 20 -4.96 13.79 1.46
N GLU A 21 -5.69 14.69 0.78
CA GLU A 21 -6.80 15.44 1.41
C GLU A 21 -7.94 14.50 1.83
N THR A 22 -8.18 13.49 1.00
CA THR A 22 -9.08 12.36 1.24
C THR A 22 -8.30 11.05 1.13
N VAL A 23 -8.86 9.98 1.69
CA VAL A 23 -8.32 8.62 1.55
C VAL A 23 -8.96 7.99 0.33
N GLU A 24 -8.16 7.60 -0.66
CA GLU A 24 -8.64 7.02 -1.91
C GLU A 24 -7.90 5.73 -2.27
N GLU A 25 -8.60 4.81 -2.93
CA GLU A 25 -8.02 3.57 -3.45
C GLU A 25 -7.17 3.87 -4.70
N VAL A 26 -5.94 3.35 -4.72
CA VAL A 26 -4.98 3.54 -5.82
C VAL A 26 -4.47 2.22 -6.36
N THR A 27 -4.26 2.16 -7.67
CA THR A 27 -3.80 0.94 -8.38
C THR A 27 -2.39 1.06 -8.96
N ASP A 28 -1.83 2.27 -8.98
CA ASP A 28 -0.51 2.62 -9.50
C ASP A 28 0.53 2.82 -8.38
N SER A 29 0.28 2.26 -7.19
CA SER A 29 1.16 2.34 -6.01
C SER A 29 2.40 1.44 -6.07
N GLY A 30 2.46 0.51 -7.03
CA GLY A 30 3.51 -0.51 -7.14
C GLY A 30 3.28 -1.78 -6.31
N PHE A 31 2.24 -1.80 -5.47
CA PHE A 31 1.81 -3.00 -4.73
C PHE A 31 1.02 -3.97 -5.63
N LEU A 32 1.18 -5.27 -5.38
CA LEU A 32 0.42 -6.31 -6.09
C LEU A 32 -0.93 -6.54 -5.42
N GLY A 33 -1.98 -5.89 -5.95
CA GLY A 33 -3.33 -5.96 -5.40
C GLY A 33 -4.05 -7.32 -5.55
N THR A 34 -3.57 -8.22 -6.41
CA THR A 34 -4.26 -9.50 -6.72
C THR A 34 -3.93 -10.65 -5.77
N THR A 35 -3.06 -10.42 -4.79
CA THR A 35 -2.64 -11.42 -3.80
C THR A 35 -2.68 -10.83 -2.39
N PRO A 36 -2.86 -11.64 -1.34
CA PRO A 36 -2.76 -11.17 0.03
C PRO A 36 -1.33 -10.70 0.35
N THR A 37 -1.21 -9.57 1.04
CA THR A 37 0.07 -9.05 1.56
C THR A 37 0.22 -9.41 3.03
N LEU A 38 1.34 -10.02 3.43
CA LEU A 38 1.61 -10.39 4.82
C LEU A 38 2.39 -9.32 5.58
N SER A 39 3.26 -8.61 4.88
CA SER A 39 4.07 -7.53 5.46
C SER A 39 4.35 -6.51 4.38
N CYS A 40 4.54 -5.27 4.77
CA CYS A 40 5.09 -4.24 3.90
C CYS A 40 5.84 -3.23 4.75
N SER A 41 6.90 -2.65 4.21
CA SER A 41 7.70 -1.66 4.93
C SER A 41 8.47 -0.75 3.97
N ALA A 42 8.77 0.46 4.41
CA ALA A 42 9.75 1.31 3.77
C ALA A 42 11.16 0.80 4.12
N LEU A 43 11.93 0.43 3.10
CA LEU A 43 13.33 0.03 3.22
C LEU A 43 14.29 1.21 3.06
N GLY A 44 13.84 2.26 2.37
CA GLY A 44 14.54 3.53 2.16
C GLY A 44 13.54 4.63 1.83
N GLU A 45 14.04 5.83 1.54
CA GLU A 45 13.21 7.04 1.29
C GLU A 45 12.19 6.82 0.15
N ASP A 46 12.62 6.19 -0.95
CA ASP A 46 11.78 5.90 -2.12
C ASP A 46 11.68 4.40 -2.42
N ALA A 47 11.90 3.54 -1.42
CA ALA A 47 11.94 2.09 -1.60
C ALA A 47 10.96 1.39 -0.66
N LEU A 48 9.96 0.74 -1.26
CA LEU A 48 8.96 -0.06 -0.56
C LEU A 48 9.22 -1.55 -0.81
N VAL A 49 9.08 -2.35 0.24
CA VAL A 49 9.03 -3.80 0.17
C VAL A 49 7.62 -4.23 0.54
N GLN A 50 7.05 -5.08 -0.30
CA GLN A 50 5.81 -5.82 -0.07
C GLN A 50 6.14 -7.32 0.03
#